data_AF-C9L3V2-F1
#
_entry.id   AF-C9L3V2-F1
#
_cell.length_a   1.000
_cell.length_b   1.000
_cell.length_c   1.000
_cell.angle_alpha   90.00
_cell.angle_beta   90.00
_cell.angle_gamma   90.00
#
_symmetry.space_group_name_H-M   'P 1'
#
loop_
_entity.id
_entity.type
_entity.pdbx_description
1 polymer ?
#
loop_
_entity_poly.entity_id
_entity_poly.type
_entity_poly.pdbx_seq_one_letter_code
_entity_poly.pdbx_strand_id
1 'polypeptide(L)'
;QGMKNDEWCQLHDITKASYYWRLRKVREAYLKTADHTQTFVEVPSSAIQPVNMAAEYKIIALIRGRNNLTLEITEQASDSFLKTLLGVLGNAQ
;
A
#
# COMPACT_ATOMS: atom_id res chain seq x y z
N GLN A 1 -17.68 18.08 2.22
CA GLN A 1 -18.24 17.11 1.26
C GLN A 1 -17.66 17.42 -0.12
N GLY A 2 -17.16 16.40 -0.84
CA GLY A 2 -16.61 16.58 -2.18
C GLY A 2 -17.61 16.15 -3.26
N MET A 3 -17.70 16.91 -4.34
CA MET A 3 -18.39 16.52 -5.57
C MET A 3 -17.65 15.35 -6.23
N LYS A 4 -18.36 14.43 -6.90
CA LYS A 4 -17.69 13.34 -7.63
C LYS A 4 -16.95 13.92 -8.85
N ASN A 5 -15.78 13.36 -9.19
CA ASN A 5 -14.99 13.82 -10.34
C ASN A 5 -15.81 13.87 -11.64
N ASP A 6 -16.75 12.94 -11.81
CA ASP A 6 -17.58 12.82 -13.01
C ASP A 6 -18.59 13.97 -13.12
N GLU A 7 -19.23 14.34 -12.01
CA GLU A 7 -20.16 15.47 -11.93
C GLU A 7 -19.44 16.79 -12.20
N TRP A 8 -18.23 16.94 -11.67
CA TRP A 8 -17.39 18.11 -11.91
C TRP A 8 -16.97 18.22 -13.38
N CYS A 9 -16.56 17.11 -13.98
CA CYS A 9 -16.20 17.05 -15.40
C CYS A 9 -17.38 17.43 -16.30
N GLN A 10 -18.59 16.95 -16.00
CA GLN A 10 -19.81 17.30 -16.72
C GLN A 10 -20.17 18.79 -16.56
N LEU A 11 -20.10 19.32 -15.34
CA LEU A 11 -20.39 20.73 -15.07
C LEU A 11 -19.47 21.68 -15.84
N HIS A 12 -18.21 21.28 -16.00
CA HIS A 12 -17.18 22.10 -16.65
C HIS A 12 -16.91 21.72 -18.11
N ASP A 13 -17.71 20.82 -18.68
CA ASP A 13 -17.59 20.32 -20.05
C ASP A 13 -16.14 19.90 -20.41
N ILE A 14 -15.51 19.13 -19.52
CA ILE A 14 -14.18 18.56 -19.76
C ILE A 14 -14.16 17.04 -19.61
N THR A 15 -13.20 16.42 -20.27
CA THR A 15 -12.93 14.98 -20.09
C THR A 15 -12.21 14.70 -18.77
N LYS A 16 -12.39 13.50 -18.22
CA LYS A 16 -11.63 13.04 -17.05
C LYS A 16 -10.11 13.10 -17.29
N ALA A 17 -9.66 12.81 -18.51
CA ALA A 17 -8.25 12.91 -18.87
C ALA A 17 -7.72 14.34 -18.74
N SER A 18 -8.47 15.33 -19.23
CA SER A 18 -8.14 16.75 -19.08
C SER A 18 -8.13 17.17 -17.60
N TYR A 19 -9.12 16.71 -16.82
CA TYR A 19 -9.17 16.94 -15.37
C TYR A 19 -7.90 16.45 -14.67
N TYR A 20 -7.53 15.18 -14.86
CA TYR A 20 -6.35 14.60 -14.20
C TYR A 20 -5.05 15.24 -14.68
N TRP A 21 -4.95 15.60 -15.96
CA TRP A 21 -3.79 16.32 -16.47
C TRP A 21 -3.64 17.69 -15.79
N ARG A 22 -4.73 18.47 -15.68
CA ARG A 22 -4.72 19.77 -15.00
C ARG A 22 -4.38 19.63 -13.52
N LEU A 23 -4.98 18.65 -12.84
CA LEU A 23 -4.69 18.37 -11.43
C LEU A 23 -3.22 18.01 -11.22
N ARG A 24 -2.64 17.20 -12.11
CA ARG A 24 -1.21 16.91 -12.11
C ARG A 24 -0.38 18.18 -12.26
N LYS A 25 -0.72 19.07 -13.19
CA LYS A 25 0.00 20.34 -13.40
C LYS A 25 -0.06 21.27 -12.19
N VAL A 26 -1.21 21.34 -11.53
CA VAL A 26 -1.35 22.11 -10.28
C VAL A 26 -0.45 21.54 -9.19
N ARG A 27 -0.41 20.20 -9.01
CA ARG A 27 0.49 19.55 -8.05
C ARG A 27 1.96 19.80 -8.38
N GLU A 28 2.35 19.65 -9.64
CA GLU A 28 3.72 19.92 -10.10
C GLU A 28 4.15 21.36 -9.81
N ALA A 29 3.26 22.34 -10.04
CA ALA A 29 3.54 23.75 -9.74
C ALA A 29 3.65 24.00 -8.23
N TYR A 30 2.72 23.44 -7.43
CA TYR A 30 2.73 23.56 -5.98
C TYR A 30 4.02 22.99 -5.38
N LEU A 31 4.45 21.80 -5.80
CA LEU A 31 5.68 21.17 -5.32
C LEU A 31 6.95 21.96 -5.69
N LYS A 32 6.94 22.72 -6.79
CA LYS A 32 8.08 23.57 -7.15
C LYS A 32 8.23 24.80 -6.26
N THR A 33 7.12 25.30 -5.72
CA THR A 33 7.08 26.54 -4.93
C THR A 33 6.92 26.31 -3.45
N ALA A 34 6.45 25.12 -3.05
CA ALA A 34 6.30 24.77 -1.66
C ALA A 34 7.71 24.61 -1.07
N ASP A 35 8.02 25.47 -0.10
CA ASP A 35 9.22 25.35 0.70
C ASP A 35 9.09 24.08 1.53
N HIS A 36 9.61 22.98 1.00
CA HIS A 36 9.61 21.70 1.68
C HIS A 36 10.69 21.74 2.75
N THR A 37 10.47 22.50 3.83
CA THR A 37 11.04 22.11 5.11
C THR A 37 10.41 20.77 5.42
N GLN A 38 11.07 19.71 5.01
CA GLN A 38 10.73 18.35 5.38
C GLN A 38 10.81 18.34 6.90
N THR A 39 9.68 18.57 7.57
CA THR A 39 9.58 18.49 9.02
C THR A 39 9.81 17.03 9.33
N PHE A 40 11.07 16.69 9.54
CA PHE A 40 11.48 15.39 10.01
C PHE A 40 10.86 15.25 11.38
N VAL A 41 9.73 14.55 11.45
CA VAL A 41 9.10 14.18 12.71
C VAL A 41 9.81 12.90 13.13
N GLU A 42 10.74 13.03 14.07
CA GLU A 42 11.35 11.87 14.72
C GLU A 42 10.24 11.00 15.31
N VAL A 43 10.21 9.74 14.90
CA VAL A 43 9.34 8.75 15.54
C VAL A 43 9.89 8.51 16.94
N PRO A 44 9.10 8.67 18.01
CA PRO A 44 9.55 8.42 19.36
C PRO A 44 10.12 7.01 19.46
N SER A 45 11.28 6.85 20.11
CA SER A 45 11.89 5.53 20.30
C SER A 45 10.94 4.55 21.02
N SER A 46 9.99 5.04 21.82
CA SER A 46 8.93 4.24 22.45
C SER A 46 7.92 3.62 21.47
N ALA A 47 7.77 4.19 20.27
CA ALA A 47 6.95 3.61 19.20
C ALA A 47 7.69 2.52 18.42
N ILE A 48 9.01 2.44 18.57
CA ILE A 48 9.86 1.41 18.01
C ILE A 48 10.02 0.32 19.08
N GLN A 49 9.02 -0.56 19.17
CA GLN A 49 9.23 -1.78 19.93
C GLN A 49 10.16 -2.68 19.11
N PRO A 50 11.33 -3.07 19.62
CA PRO A 50 12.12 -4.09 18.97
C PRO A 50 11.28 -5.36 18.96
N VAL A 51 10.81 -5.76 17.78
CA VAL A 51 10.31 -7.13 17.60
C VAL A 51 11.49 -8.02 17.92
N ASN A 52 11.36 -8.78 19.01
CA ASN A 52 12.39 -9.71 19.44
C ASN A 52 12.55 -10.76 18.33
N MET A 53 13.50 -10.54 17.42
CA MET A 53 13.77 -11.45 16.29
C MET A 53 14.32 -12.81 16.74
N ALA A 54 14.50 -13.03 18.05
CA ALA A 54 14.83 -14.30 18.65
C ALA A 54 13.59 -15.15 19.01
N ALA A 55 12.39 -14.79 18.54
CA ALA A 55 11.27 -15.71 18.61
C ALA A 55 11.54 -16.88 17.66
N GLU A 56 11.87 -18.06 18.21
CA GLU A 56 11.80 -19.33 17.48
C GLU A 56 10.37 -19.47 16.96
N TYR A 57 10.14 -19.15 15.70
CA TYR A 57 8.84 -19.29 15.09
C TYR A 57 8.59 -20.78 14.81
N LYS A 58 7.58 -21.32 15.47
CA LYS A 58 7.13 -22.69 15.22
C LYS A 58 6.47 -22.75 13.85
N ILE A 59 7.10 -23.46 12.92
CA ILE A 59 6.51 -23.81 11.63
C ILE A 59 5.42 -24.85 11.88
N ILE A 60 4.20 -24.53 11.49
CA ILE A 60 3.03 -25.40 11.64
C ILE A 60 2.64 -26.09 10.33
N ALA A 61 3.02 -25.51 9.19
CA ALA A 61 2.78 -26.10 7.88
C ALA A 61 3.81 -25.66 6.84
N LEU A 62 4.02 -26.52 5.84
CA LEU A 62 4.89 -26.30 4.69
C LEU A 62 4.11 -26.59 3.40
N ILE A 63 4.00 -25.60 2.52
CA ILE A 63 3.37 -25.76 1.20
C ILE A 63 4.46 -25.74 0.14
N ARG A 64 4.48 -26.76 -0.74
CA ARG A 64 5.41 -26.83 -1.88
C ARG A 64 4.62 -26.61 -3.17
N GLY A 65 4.93 -25.52 -3.86
CA GLY A 65 4.38 -25.16 -5.15
C GLY A 65 5.25 -25.60 -6.32
N ARG A 66 4.85 -25.22 -7.53
CA ARG A 66 5.65 -25.39 -8.75
C ARG A 66 6.89 -24.50 -8.71
N ASN A 67 7.90 -24.79 -9.52
CA ASN A 67 9.13 -23.97 -9.66
C ASN A 67 9.91 -23.78 -8.34
N ASN A 68 9.90 -24.80 -7.47
CA ASN A 68 10.57 -24.77 -6.16
C ASN A 68 10.06 -23.69 -5.19
N LEU A 69 8.87 -23.12 -5.43
CA LEU A 69 8.23 -22.22 -4.48
C LEU A 69 7.88 -23.00 -3.21
N THR A 70 8.37 -22.53 -2.06
CA THR A 70 8.08 -23.12 -0.76
C THR A 70 7.54 -22.05 0.18
N LEU A 71 6.40 -22.33 0.82
CA LEU A 71 5.76 -21.43 1.77
C LEU A 71 5.78 -22.08 3.16
N GLU A 72 6.51 -21.48 4.08
CA GLU A 72 6.52 -21.86 5.49
C GLU A 72 5.47 -21.03 6.23
N ILE A 73 4.53 -21.71 6.89
CA ILE A 73 3.48 -21.07 7.67
C ILE A 73 3.80 -21.26 9.15
N THR A 74 3.86 -20.15 9.87
CA THR A 74 4.09 -20.11 11.31
C THR A 74 2.77 -19.96 12.05
N GLU A 75 2.76 -20.28 13.35
CA GLU A 75 1.58 -20.10 14.21
C GLU A 75 1.10 -18.63 14.35
N GLN A 76 1.92 -17.67 13.94
CA GLN A 76 1.59 -16.24 13.97
C GLN A 76 0.80 -15.79 12.74
N ALA A 77 0.70 -16.62 11.70
CA ALA A 77 -0.02 -16.28 10.49
C ALA A 77 -1.52 -16.21 10.76
N SER A 78 -2.12 -15.03 10.54
CA SER A 78 -3.56 -14.86 10.70
C SER A 78 -4.36 -15.42 9.52
N ASP A 79 -5.58 -15.89 9.80
CA ASP A 79 -6.50 -16.40 8.77
C ASP A 79 -6.74 -15.40 7.64
N SER A 80 -6.89 -14.11 7.97
CA SER A 80 -7.11 -13.06 6.97
C SER A 80 -5.90 -12.89 6.06
N PHE A 81 -4.69 -12.92 6.63
CA PHE A 81 -3.45 -12.83 5.86
C PHE A 81 -3.30 -14.02 4.91
N LEU A 82 -3.49 -15.24 5.41
CA LEU A 82 -3.40 -16.46 4.59
C LEU A 82 -4.43 -16.47 3.46
N LYS A 83 -5.67 -16.06 3.73
CA LYS A 83 -6.73 -15.96 2.70
C LYS A 83 -6.35 -14.95 1.60
N THR A 84 -5.85 -13.78 1.98
CA THR A 84 -5.41 -12.77 1.00
C THR A 84 -4.23 -13.26 0.18
N LEU A 85 -3.19 -13.80 0.83
CA LEU A 85 -1.99 -14.28 0.15
C LEU A 85 -2.31 -15.40 -0.85
N LEU A 86 -3.04 -16.43 -0.41
CA LEU A 86 -3.44 -17.56 -1.26
C LEU A 86 -4.37 -17.10 -2.39
N GLY A 87 -5.27 -16.15 -2.12
CA GLY A 87 -6.11 -15.53 -3.13
C GLY A 87 -5.30 -14.80 -4.21
N VAL A 88 -4.28 -14.02 -3.82
CA VAL A 88 -3.38 -13.35 -4.78
C VAL A 88 -2.60 -14.38 -5.61
N LEU A 89 -2.05 -15.40 -4.97
CA LEU A 89 -1.31 -16.47 -5.66
C LEU A 89 -2.20 -17.23 -6.67
N GLY A 90 -3.47 -17.47 -6.32
CA GLY A 90 -4.43 -18.09 -7.24
C GLY A 90 -4.79 -17.24 -8.46
N ASN A 91 -4.62 -15.92 -8.37
CA ASN A 91 -4.89 -14.97 -9.46
C ASN A 91 -3.63 -14.58 -10.26
N ALA A 92 -2.44 -14.97 -9.80
CA ALA A 92 -1.19 -14.76 -10.52
C ALA A 92 -1.04 -15.84 -11.61
N GLN A 93 -1.67 -15.61 -12.77
CA GLN A 93 -1.41 -16.35 -14.01
C GLN A 93 -0.36 -15.64 -14.87
#